data_AF-A0A9D7SXL8-F1
#
_entry.id   AF-A0A9D7SXL8-F1
#
_cell.length_a   1.000
_cell.length_b   1.000
_cell.length_c   1.000
_cell.angle_alpha   90.00
_cell.angle_beta   90.00
_cell.angle_gamma   90.00
#
_symmetry.space_group_name_H-M   'P 1'
#
loop_
_entity.id
_entity.type
_entity.pdbx_description
1 polymer ?
#
loop_
_entity_poly.entity_id
_entity_poly.type
_entity_poly.pdbx_seq_one_letter_code
_entity_poly.pdbx_strand_id
1 'polypeptide(L)'
;MKNKEQAFYIIGAIALLALLYWGFDTKPSSQKVLEKSRALSGEVFDLNSIKDTAKKGLSKEDLEFAEALESQVQYASDDSTKVEILKQISANWFKLGKPVLAGIYAKEVADKVRSAESWGMAGTTFAAALKQSDLSEKDRTLARDQAVDAFEHAISLDPKAVDYRVNQALCYIEIPDATQPMKGVQMLAGLATNYPESSLPFYHLARLAVQTGQYDRAEGRIEQALKLAPDDPRIACLAVDIYKAVNKPEKAEALAGICAKSK
;
A
#
# COMPACT_ATOMS: atom_id res chain seq x y z
N MET A 1 -55.92 20.76 18.44
CA MET A 1 -54.74 21.31 17.74
C MET A 1 -53.42 20.72 18.26
N LYS A 2 -53.20 20.61 19.59
CA LYS A 2 -51.98 20.03 20.19
C LYS A 2 -51.49 18.68 19.61
N ASN A 3 -52.37 17.74 19.30
CA ASN A 3 -51.95 16.41 18.82
C ASN A 3 -51.37 16.42 17.40
N LYS A 4 -51.76 17.39 16.55
CA LYS A 4 -51.22 17.50 15.18
C LYS A 4 -49.81 18.12 15.18
N GLU A 5 -49.56 19.07 16.08
CA GLU A 5 -48.24 19.66 16.28
C GLU A 5 -47.26 18.62 16.87
N GLN A 6 -47.71 17.84 17.86
CA GLN A 6 -46.90 16.73 18.41
C GLN A 6 -46.53 15.68 17.36
N ALA A 7 -47.46 15.31 16.48
CA ALA A 7 -47.19 14.38 15.38
C ALA A 7 -46.13 14.93 14.40
N PHE A 8 -46.19 16.23 14.11
CA PHE A 8 -45.21 16.89 13.24
C PHE A 8 -43.79 16.86 13.84
N TYR A 9 -43.64 17.12 15.14
CA TYR A 9 -42.35 17.05 15.83
C TYR A 9 -41.78 15.62 15.89
N ILE A 10 -42.63 14.60 16.12
CA ILE A 10 -42.20 13.20 16.15
C ILE A 10 -41.72 12.75 14.76
N ILE A 11 -42.47 13.08 13.71
CA ILE A 11 -42.07 12.76 12.33
C ILE A 11 -40.77 13.48 11.96
N GLY A 12 -40.64 14.76 12.32
CA GLY A 12 -39.41 15.52 12.12
C GLY A 12 -38.22 14.91 12.84
N ALA A 13 -38.40 14.46 14.09
CA ALA A 13 -37.35 13.80 14.86
C ALA A 13 -36.94 12.45 14.25
N ILE A 14 -37.90 11.62 13.82
CA ILE A 14 -37.61 10.34 13.16
C ILE A 14 -36.89 10.57 11.82
N ALA A 15 -37.34 11.54 11.03
CA ALA A 15 -36.71 11.90 9.77
C ALA A 15 -35.28 12.39 10.00
N LEU A 16 -35.05 13.24 11.01
CA LEU A 16 -33.72 13.71 11.38
C LEU A 16 -32.82 12.56 11.86
N LEU A 17 -33.36 11.61 12.64
CA LEU A 17 -32.63 10.45 13.12
C LEU A 17 -32.26 9.50 11.98
N ALA A 18 -33.17 9.29 11.02
CA ALA A 18 -32.89 8.53 9.81
C ALA A 18 -31.84 9.23 8.93
N LEU A 19 -31.90 10.56 8.82
CA LEU A 19 -30.93 11.36 8.05
C LEU A 19 -29.56 11.37 8.74
N LEU A 20 -29.50 11.39 10.07
CA LEU A 20 -28.24 11.27 10.81
C LEU A 20 -27.66 9.85 10.76
N TYR A 21 -28.51 8.82 10.79
CA TYR A 21 -28.06 7.43 10.79
C TYR A 21 -27.66 6.91 9.39
N TRP A 22 -28.37 7.33 8.34
CA TRP A 22 -28.10 6.91 6.95
C TRP A 22 -27.47 7.98 6.06
N GLY A 23 -27.64 9.26 6.39
CA GLY A 23 -27.06 10.37 5.63
C GLY A 23 -25.66 10.77 6.08
N PHE A 24 -25.24 10.37 7.29
CA PHE A 24 -23.89 10.59 7.80
C PHE A 24 -23.23 9.26 8.16
N ASP A 25 -21.95 9.18 7.87
CA ASP A 25 -21.15 7.98 8.09
C ASP A 25 -20.80 7.85 9.58
N THR A 26 -21.61 7.09 10.33
CA THR A 26 -21.56 7.07 11.81
C THR A 26 -20.42 6.21 12.38
N LYS A 27 -19.75 5.41 11.56
CA LYS A 27 -18.65 4.54 12.02
C LYS A 27 -17.29 5.24 11.88
N PRO A 28 -16.50 5.35 12.97
CA PRO A 28 -15.13 5.84 12.89
C PRO A 28 -14.30 5.04 11.89
N SER A 29 -13.39 5.70 11.17
CA SER A 29 -12.51 5.05 10.17
C SER A 29 -11.74 3.87 10.75
N SER A 30 -11.29 3.95 12.01
CA SER A 30 -10.59 2.87 12.71
C SER A 30 -11.46 1.62 12.89
N GLN A 31 -12.76 1.79 13.15
CA GLN A 31 -13.69 0.68 13.28
C GLN A 31 -13.94 -0.01 11.93
N LYS A 32 -14.01 0.76 10.83
CA LYS A 32 -14.14 0.20 9.48
C LYS A 32 -12.92 -0.61 9.05
N VAL A 33 -11.72 -0.09 9.33
CA VAL A 33 -10.47 -0.79 9.07
C VAL A 33 -10.44 -2.11 9.85
N LEU A 34 -10.82 -2.10 11.13
CA LEU A 34 -10.90 -3.31 11.94
C LEU A 34 -11.94 -4.32 11.42
N GLU A 35 -13.13 -3.87 11.03
CA GLU A 35 -14.18 -4.74 10.44
C GLU A 35 -13.71 -5.36 9.11
N LYS A 36 -13.04 -4.57 8.25
CA LYS A 36 -12.46 -5.05 6.99
C LYS A 36 -11.32 -6.05 7.22
N SER A 37 -10.42 -5.75 8.15
CA SER A 37 -9.32 -6.65 8.52
C SER A 37 -9.86 -7.99 9.03
N ARG A 38 -10.90 -7.96 9.86
CA ARG A 38 -11.59 -9.19 10.32
C ARG A 38 -12.26 -9.97 9.18
N ALA A 39 -12.85 -9.29 8.19
CA ALA A 39 -13.40 -9.96 7.02
C ALA A 39 -12.31 -10.65 6.20
N LEU A 40 -11.18 -9.97 5.99
CA LEU A 40 -9.99 -10.52 5.31
C LEU A 40 -9.33 -11.67 6.08
N SER A 41 -9.41 -11.67 7.41
CA SER A 41 -8.96 -12.79 8.25
C SER A 41 -9.98 -13.93 8.36
N GLY A 42 -11.27 -13.65 8.15
CA GLY A 42 -12.39 -14.58 8.27
C GLY A 42 -12.69 -15.36 6.98
N GLU A 43 -12.36 -14.81 5.82
CA GLU A 43 -12.04 -15.65 4.67
C GLU A 43 -10.83 -16.48 5.09
N VAL A 44 -11.03 -17.79 5.32
CA VAL A 44 -9.97 -18.68 5.78
C VAL A 44 -8.82 -18.59 4.79
N PHE A 45 -7.84 -17.77 5.15
CA PHE A 45 -6.56 -17.69 4.52
C PHE A 45 -5.99 -19.10 4.61
N ASP A 46 -5.93 -19.81 3.49
CA ASP A 46 -5.32 -21.13 3.49
C ASP A 46 -3.80 -20.93 3.56
N LEU A 47 -3.34 -20.57 4.76
CA LEU A 47 -1.93 -20.38 5.09
C LEU A 47 -1.16 -21.63 4.74
N ASN A 48 -1.77 -22.80 4.89
CA ASN A 48 -1.15 -24.06 4.53
C ASN A 48 -0.94 -24.14 3.02
N SER A 49 -1.94 -23.81 2.19
CA SER A 49 -1.78 -23.76 0.73
C SER A 49 -0.71 -22.75 0.27
N ILE A 50 -0.65 -21.58 0.90
CA ILE A 50 0.37 -20.55 0.57
C ILE A 50 1.75 -21.00 1.02
N LYS A 51 1.88 -21.60 2.21
CA LYS A 51 3.14 -22.20 2.68
C LYS A 51 3.59 -23.33 1.76
N ASP A 52 2.70 -24.25 1.41
CA ASP A 52 2.98 -25.37 0.51
C ASP A 52 3.48 -24.88 -0.85
N THR A 53 2.85 -23.83 -1.38
CA THR A 53 3.29 -23.22 -2.64
C THR A 53 4.61 -22.48 -2.49
N ALA A 54 4.83 -21.78 -1.37
CA ALA A 54 6.07 -21.07 -1.10
C ALA A 54 7.27 -22.01 -0.92
N LYS A 55 7.05 -23.20 -0.35
CA LYS A 55 8.08 -24.23 -0.14
C LYS A 55 8.53 -24.91 -1.44
N LYS A 56 7.71 -24.90 -2.50
CA LYS A 56 8.06 -25.51 -3.79
C LYS A 56 9.30 -24.83 -4.40
N GLY A 57 10.26 -25.66 -4.78
CA GLY A 57 11.48 -25.22 -5.46
C GLY A 57 12.55 -24.62 -4.54
N LEU A 58 12.38 -24.69 -3.21
CA LEU A 58 13.41 -24.26 -2.25
C LEU A 58 14.40 -25.39 -1.93
N SER A 59 15.60 -24.99 -1.53
CA SER A 59 16.61 -25.93 -1.03
C SER A 59 16.17 -26.54 0.30
N LYS A 60 16.71 -27.70 0.63
CA LYS A 60 16.43 -28.36 1.92
C LYS A 60 16.88 -27.47 3.09
N GLU A 61 18.02 -26.81 2.92
CA GLU A 61 18.61 -25.90 3.91
C GLU A 61 17.70 -24.69 4.17
N ASP A 62 17.14 -24.08 3.13
CA ASP A 62 16.21 -22.94 3.26
C ASP A 62 14.91 -23.35 3.97
N LEU A 63 14.42 -24.56 3.68
CA LEU A 63 13.22 -25.12 4.32
C LEU A 63 13.45 -25.39 5.80
N GLU A 64 14.55 -26.07 6.15
CA GLU A 64 14.90 -26.36 7.54
C GLU A 64 15.11 -25.07 8.34
N PHE A 65 15.74 -24.05 7.74
CA PHE A 65 15.92 -22.75 8.38
C PHE A 65 14.58 -22.04 8.63
N ALA A 66 13.70 -22.00 7.64
CA ALA A 66 12.37 -21.41 7.79
C ALA A 66 11.54 -22.14 8.87
N GLU A 67 11.56 -23.48 8.89
CA GLU A 67 10.86 -24.30 9.88
C GLU A 67 11.43 -24.12 11.30
N ALA A 68 12.76 -23.98 11.42
CA ALA A 68 13.40 -23.70 12.70
C ALA A 68 12.96 -22.35 13.27
N LEU A 69 12.85 -21.31 12.44
CA LEU A 69 12.35 -20.00 12.89
C LEU A 69 10.86 -20.07 13.29
N GLU A 70 10.03 -20.75 12.49
CA GLU A 70 8.60 -20.95 12.81
C GLU A 70 8.42 -21.69 14.14
N SER A 71 9.23 -22.72 14.40
CA SER A 71 9.27 -23.43 15.68
C SER A 71 9.68 -22.50 16.83
N GLN A 72 10.73 -21.70 16.66
CA GLN A 72 11.18 -20.75 17.69
C GLN A 72 10.08 -19.74 18.09
N VAL A 73 9.27 -19.27 17.14
CA VAL A 73 8.14 -18.36 17.41
C VAL A 73 7.10 -19.00 18.35
N GLN A 74 6.86 -20.32 18.21
CA GLN A 74 5.87 -21.04 19.03
C GLN A 74 6.31 -21.17 20.49
N TYR A 75 7.62 -21.34 20.73
CA TYR A 75 8.20 -21.51 22.05
C TYR A 75 8.69 -20.21 22.70
N ALA A 76 8.57 -19.07 22.02
CA ALA A 76 8.99 -17.78 22.56
C ALA A 76 8.17 -17.38 23.80
N SER A 77 8.88 -16.98 24.86
CA SER A 77 8.33 -16.73 26.20
C SER A 77 7.52 -15.44 26.32
N ASP A 78 7.79 -14.45 25.47
CA ASP A 78 7.23 -13.11 25.58
C ASP A 78 6.99 -12.49 24.18
N ASP A 79 6.15 -11.44 24.15
CA ASP A 79 5.77 -10.80 22.89
C ASP A 79 6.92 -10.05 22.20
N SER A 80 7.91 -9.56 22.94
CA SER A 80 9.07 -8.88 22.35
C SER A 80 9.93 -9.87 21.58
N THR A 81 10.22 -11.02 22.19
CA THR A 81 10.95 -12.12 21.55
C THR A 81 10.19 -12.65 20.33
N LYS A 82 8.86 -12.82 20.45
CA LYS A 82 8.00 -13.21 19.31
C LYS A 82 8.10 -12.24 18.15
N VAL A 83 7.99 -10.93 18.42
CA VAL A 83 8.10 -9.89 17.38
C VAL A 83 9.44 -9.98 16.66
N GLU A 84 10.54 -10.17 17.38
CA GLU A 84 11.86 -10.23 16.76
C GLU A 84 12.02 -11.46 15.86
N ILE A 85 11.55 -12.63 16.30
CA ILE A 85 11.58 -13.84 15.48
C ILE A 85 10.64 -13.70 14.27
N LEU A 86 9.45 -13.11 14.42
CA LEU A 86 8.53 -12.85 13.30
C LEU A 86 9.15 -11.93 12.24
N LYS A 87 9.92 -10.91 12.64
CA LYS A 87 10.68 -10.08 11.70
C LYS A 87 11.71 -10.90 10.92
N GLN A 88 12.42 -11.81 11.59
CA GLN A 88 13.37 -12.71 10.93
C GLN A 88 12.69 -13.65 9.95
N ILE A 89 11.54 -14.22 10.32
CA ILE A 89 10.73 -15.07 9.43
C ILE A 89 10.31 -14.27 8.19
N SER A 90 9.74 -13.07 8.38
CA SER A 90 9.34 -12.19 7.29
C SER A 90 10.51 -11.86 6.36
N ALA A 91 11.65 -11.46 6.91
CA ALA A 91 12.85 -11.13 6.15
C ALA A 91 13.39 -12.34 5.36
N ASN A 92 13.37 -13.52 5.97
CA ASN A 92 13.80 -14.76 5.32
C ASN A 92 12.93 -15.08 4.10
N TRP A 93 11.60 -15.09 4.27
CA TRP A 93 10.68 -15.36 3.16
C TRP A 93 10.76 -14.31 2.06
N PHE A 94 10.99 -13.05 2.41
CA PHE A 94 11.19 -11.99 1.43
C PHE A 94 12.46 -12.23 0.60
N LYS A 95 13.57 -12.60 1.26
CA LYS A 95 14.84 -12.93 0.60
C LYS A 95 14.71 -14.13 -0.34
N LEU A 96 13.87 -15.11 0.01
CA LEU A 96 13.56 -16.28 -0.81
C LEU A 96 12.60 -15.97 -1.98
N GLY A 97 12.24 -14.71 -2.20
CA GLY A 97 11.34 -14.30 -3.27
C GLY A 97 9.88 -14.70 -3.03
N LYS A 98 9.49 -14.90 -1.76
CA LYS A 98 8.12 -15.26 -1.34
C LYS A 98 7.45 -14.11 -0.57
N PRO A 99 7.20 -12.95 -1.21
CA PRO A 99 6.72 -11.74 -0.54
C PRO A 99 5.31 -11.86 0.04
N VAL A 100 4.45 -12.74 -0.50
CA VAL A 100 3.13 -13.00 0.11
C VAL A 100 3.30 -13.58 1.51
N LEU A 101 4.15 -14.61 1.66
CA LEU A 101 4.38 -15.24 2.96
C LEU A 101 5.14 -14.32 3.91
N ALA A 102 6.11 -13.57 3.39
CA ALA A 102 6.77 -12.51 4.15
C ALA A 102 5.78 -11.47 4.68
N GLY A 103 4.84 -11.02 3.84
CA GLY A 103 3.83 -10.02 4.19
C GLY A 103 2.92 -10.47 5.33
N ILE A 104 2.55 -11.76 5.38
CA ILE A 104 1.74 -12.33 6.48
C ILE A 104 2.46 -12.17 7.80
N TYR A 105 3.73 -12.59 7.86
CA TYR A 105 4.52 -12.47 9.09
C TYR A 105 4.80 -11.00 9.43
N ALA A 106 5.02 -10.13 8.44
CA ALA A 106 5.13 -8.69 8.65
C ALA A 106 3.83 -8.08 9.21
N LYS A 107 2.65 -8.58 8.79
CA LYS A 107 1.36 -8.18 9.33
C LYS A 107 1.20 -8.64 10.78
N GLU A 108 1.61 -9.86 11.12
CA GLU A 108 1.62 -10.32 12.52
C GLU A 108 2.54 -9.46 13.41
N VAL A 109 3.68 -9.00 12.88
CA VAL A 109 4.53 -8.00 13.54
C VAL A 109 3.75 -6.70 13.74
N ALA A 110 3.07 -6.21 12.70
CA ALA A 110 2.33 -4.95 12.76
C ALA A 110 1.15 -5.00 13.75
N ASP A 111 0.46 -6.13 13.87
CA ASP A 111 -0.62 -6.35 14.85
C ASP A 111 -0.14 -6.26 16.30
N LYS A 112 1.11 -6.67 16.56
CA LYS A 112 1.75 -6.63 17.88
C LYS A 112 2.36 -5.26 18.17
N VAL A 113 3.09 -4.70 17.21
CA VAL A 113 3.84 -3.44 17.36
C VAL A 113 2.91 -2.22 17.28
N ARG A 114 1.87 -2.28 16.44
CA ARG A 114 0.84 -1.24 16.27
C ARG A 114 1.39 0.14 15.96
N SER A 115 2.43 0.22 15.13
CA SER A 115 2.98 1.47 14.63
C SER A 115 2.68 1.66 13.15
N ALA A 116 2.57 2.92 12.69
CA ALA A 116 2.38 3.23 11.28
C ALA A 116 3.50 2.62 10.40
N GLU A 117 4.74 2.64 10.91
CA GLU A 117 5.90 2.04 10.26
C GLU A 117 5.74 0.53 10.07
N SER A 118 5.37 -0.22 11.12
CA SER A 118 5.20 -1.68 11.03
C SER A 118 4.11 -2.08 10.04
N TRP A 119 2.99 -1.34 10.03
CA TRP A 119 1.91 -1.53 9.06
C TRP A 119 2.34 -1.14 7.63
N GLY A 120 3.09 -0.05 7.47
CA GLY A 120 3.64 0.37 6.19
C GLY A 120 4.64 -0.64 5.61
N MET A 121 5.46 -1.25 6.46
CA MET A 121 6.34 -2.36 6.09
C MET A 121 5.53 -3.55 5.59
N ALA A 122 4.53 -4.01 6.35
CA ALA A 122 3.66 -5.12 5.94
C ALA A 122 2.99 -4.85 4.58
N GLY A 123 2.45 -3.64 4.40
CA GLY A 123 1.85 -3.23 3.14
C GLY A 123 2.82 -3.26 1.96
N THR A 124 4.04 -2.75 2.18
CA THR A 124 5.10 -2.73 1.14
C THR A 124 5.59 -4.14 0.81
N THR A 125 5.70 -5.02 1.82
CA THR A 125 6.08 -6.43 1.64
C THR A 125 5.06 -7.17 0.78
N PHE A 126 3.76 -7.02 1.05
CA PHE A 126 2.72 -7.57 0.18
C PHE A 126 2.74 -6.94 -1.22
N ALA A 127 2.95 -5.62 -1.32
CA ALA A 127 2.99 -4.91 -2.61
C ALA A 127 4.12 -5.41 -3.53
N ALA A 128 5.19 -5.99 -2.99
CA ALA A 128 6.26 -6.60 -3.77
C ALA A 128 5.78 -7.82 -4.58
N ALA A 129 4.71 -8.49 -4.16
CA ALA A 129 4.12 -9.64 -4.85
C ALA A 129 3.37 -9.23 -6.14
N LEU A 130 2.92 -7.97 -6.26
CA LEU A 130 1.96 -7.56 -7.29
C LEU A 130 2.51 -7.67 -8.73
N LYS A 131 3.83 -7.62 -8.88
CA LYS A 131 4.52 -7.71 -10.18
C LYS A 131 5.06 -9.10 -10.51
N GLN A 132 4.91 -10.06 -9.59
CA GLN A 132 5.41 -11.42 -9.79
C GLN A 132 4.53 -12.15 -10.82
N SER A 133 5.15 -12.51 -11.95
CA SER A 133 4.48 -13.18 -13.06
C SER A 133 4.17 -14.65 -12.78
N ASP A 134 4.89 -15.27 -11.84
CA ASP A 134 4.71 -16.66 -11.40
C ASP A 134 3.57 -16.85 -10.39
N LEU A 135 3.07 -15.76 -9.80
CA LEU A 135 1.90 -15.81 -8.92
C LEU A 135 0.60 -15.94 -9.71
N SER A 136 -0.37 -16.66 -9.14
CA SER A 136 -1.72 -16.70 -9.69
C SER A 136 -2.41 -15.33 -9.58
N GLU A 137 -3.39 -15.06 -10.44
CA GLU A 137 -4.18 -13.82 -10.35
C GLU A 137 -4.89 -13.69 -9.00
N LYS A 138 -5.37 -14.82 -8.46
CA LYS A 138 -5.97 -14.89 -7.13
C LYS A 138 -4.98 -14.45 -6.05
N ASP A 139 -3.73 -14.94 -6.09
CA ASP A 139 -2.72 -14.60 -5.08
C ASP A 139 -2.25 -13.14 -5.21
N ARG A 140 -2.16 -12.60 -6.43
CA ARG A 140 -1.88 -11.17 -6.63
C ARG A 140 -3.02 -10.28 -6.12
N THR A 141 -4.27 -10.70 -6.32
CA THR A 141 -5.46 -10.00 -5.80
C THR A 141 -5.47 -10.02 -4.27
N LEU A 142 -5.20 -11.19 -3.67
CA LEU A 142 -5.04 -11.34 -2.23
C LEU A 142 -3.92 -10.44 -1.69
N ALA A 143 -2.75 -10.46 -2.32
CA ALA A 143 -1.62 -9.62 -1.92
C ALA A 143 -1.96 -8.13 -2.02
N ARG A 144 -2.69 -7.69 -3.06
CA ARG A 144 -3.17 -6.32 -3.17
C ARG A 144 -4.08 -5.98 -1.99
N ASP A 145 -5.04 -6.84 -1.67
CA ASP A 145 -6.03 -6.56 -0.64
C ASP A 145 -5.38 -6.50 0.75
N GLN A 146 -4.42 -7.39 1.03
CA GLN A 146 -3.63 -7.35 2.25
C GLN A 146 -2.71 -6.12 2.32
N ALA A 147 -2.10 -5.72 1.18
CA ALA A 147 -1.29 -4.51 1.12
C ALA A 147 -2.13 -3.26 1.42
N VAL A 148 -3.31 -3.15 0.81
CA VAL A 148 -4.25 -2.04 1.00
C VAL A 148 -4.74 -1.99 2.44
N ASP A 149 -5.11 -3.12 3.04
CA ASP A 149 -5.51 -3.20 4.46
C ASP A 149 -4.40 -2.70 5.38
N ALA A 150 -3.16 -3.15 5.16
CA ALA A 150 -2.02 -2.72 5.94
C ALA A 150 -1.73 -1.22 5.77
N PHE A 151 -1.82 -0.66 4.56
CA PHE A 151 -1.69 0.78 4.37
C PHE A 151 -2.84 1.57 4.99
N GLU A 152 -4.07 1.05 5.03
CA GLU A 152 -5.18 1.70 5.73
C GLU A 152 -4.92 1.78 7.24
N HIS A 153 -4.37 0.73 7.84
CA HIS A 153 -3.89 0.78 9.23
C HIS A 153 -2.78 1.83 9.41
N ALA A 154 -1.77 1.84 8.53
CA ALA A 154 -0.68 2.82 8.59
C ALA A 154 -1.19 4.27 8.49
N ILE A 155 -2.08 4.55 7.53
CA ILE A 155 -2.72 5.86 7.33
C ILE A 155 -3.56 6.26 8.54
N SER A 156 -4.21 5.30 9.21
CA SER A 156 -5.00 5.61 10.42
C SER A 156 -4.14 6.02 11.61
N LEU A 157 -2.89 5.52 11.68
CA LEU A 157 -1.94 5.80 12.74
C LEU A 157 -1.09 7.06 12.44
N ASP A 158 -0.75 7.28 11.17
CA ASP A 158 -0.08 8.49 10.69
C ASP A 158 -0.74 9.01 9.40
N PRO A 159 -1.79 9.86 9.53
CA PRO A 159 -2.52 10.37 8.37
C PRO A 159 -1.76 11.41 7.57
N LYS A 160 -0.63 11.94 8.09
CA LYS A 160 0.21 12.96 7.45
C LYS A 160 1.28 12.34 6.56
N ALA A 161 1.66 11.09 6.81
CA ALA A 161 2.56 10.34 5.94
C ALA A 161 1.90 10.06 4.58
N VAL A 162 2.24 10.86 3.57
CA VAL A 162 1.70 10.75 2.21
C VAL A 162 2.15 9.44 1.53
N ASP A 163 3.31 8.91 1.90
CA ASP A 163 3.89 7.67 1.38
C ASP A 163 2.92 6.49 1.42
N TYR A 164 2.22 6.27 2.54
CA TYR A 164 1.28 5.15 2.67
C TYR A 164 0.10 5.28 1.72
N ARG A 165 -0.39 6.50 1.49
CA ARG A 165 -1.49 6.77 0.54
C ARG A 165 -1.03 6.57 -0.90
N VAL A 166 0.19 7.00 -1.21
CA VAL A 166 0.81 6.77 -2.51
C VAL A 166 0.95 5.27 -2.76
N ASN A 167 1.51 4.52 -1.81
CA ASN A 167 1.69 3.07 -1.96
C ASN A 167 0.34 2.32 -2.07
N GLN A 168 -0.68 2.73 -1.31
CA GLN A 168 -2.04 2.20 -1.47
C GLN A 168 -2.59 2.45 -2.88
N ALA A 169 -2.40 3.65 -3.43
CA ALA A 169 -2.84 3.97 -4.78
C ALA A 169 -2.10 3.13 -5.84
N LEU A 170 -0.81 2.88 -5.64
CA LEU A 170 -0.01 2.01 -6.51
C LEU A 170 -0.50 0.57 -6.48
N CYS A 171 -0.93 0.02 -5.33
CA CYS A 171 -1.54 -1.31 -5.29
C CYS A 171 -2.76 -1.42 -6.23
N TYR A 172 -3.61 -0.39 -6.26
CA TYR A 172 -4.76 -0.33 -7.17
C TYR A 172 -4.40 -0.09 -8.63
N ILE A 173 -3.21 0.43 -8.93
CA ILE A 173 -2.72 0.58 -10.30
C ILE A 173 -2.15 -0.74 -10.81
N GLU A 174 -1.34 -1.41 -10.00
CA GLU A 174 -0.67 -2.66 -10.38
C GLU A 174 -1.68 -3.81 -10.53
N ILE A 175 -2.66 -3.89 -9.63
CA ILE A 175 -3.77 -4.87 -9.71
C ILE A 175 -5.11 -4.12 -9.64
N PRO A 176 -5.61 -3.63 -10.79
CA PRO A 176 -6.86 -2.89 -10.84
C PRO A 176 -8.06 -3.70 -10.37
N ASP A 177 -9.00 -3.01 -9.71
CA ASP A 177 -10.33 -3.57 -9.47
C ASP A 177 -11.14 -3.50 -10.77
N ALA A 178 -11.74 -4.62 -11.19
CA ALA A 178 -12.52 -4.69 -12.42
C ALA A 178 -13.71 -3.71 -12.46
N THR A 179 -14.28 -3.39 -11.29
CA THR A 179 -15.39 -2.43 -11.15
C THR A 179 -14.92 -0.98 -11.08
N GLN A 180 -13.66 -0.75 -10.67
CA GLN A 180 -13.08 0.59 -10.49
C GLN A 180 -11.64 0.65 -11.04
N PRO A 181 -11.42 0.41 -12.34
CA PRO A 181 -10.07 0.27 -12.91
C PRO A 181 -9.24 1.57 -12.81
N MET A 182 -9.90 2.72 -12.71
CA MET A 182 -9.24 4.03 -12.60
C MET A 182 -8.94 4.46 -11.16
N LYS A 183 -9.34 3.66 -10.16
CA LYS A 183 -9.27 4.05 -8.73
C LYS A 183 -7.89 4.51 -8.31
N GLY A 184 -6.86 3.71 -8.61
CA GLY A 184 -5.50 4.04 -8.18
C GLY A 184 -4.93 5.31 -8.83
N VAL A 185 -5.20 5.53 -10.12
CA VAL A 185 -4.79 6.77 -10.81
C VAL A 185 -5.55 7.98 -10.27
N GLN A 186 -6.85 7.86 -10.00
CA GLN A 186 -7.65 8.91 -9.38
C GLN A 186 -7.16 9.25 -7.97
N MET A 187 -6.80 8.23 -7.18
CA MET A 187 -6.18 8.42 -5.86
C MET A 187 -4.87 9.21 -5.97
N LEU A 188 -3.93 8.81 -6.84
CA LEU A 188 -2.68 9.56 -7.04
C LEU A 188 -2.92 11.01 -7.48
N ALA A 189 -3.86 11.25 -8.39
CA ALA A 189 -4.21 12.60 -8.84
C ALA A 189 -4.80 13.46 -7.71
N GLY A 190 -5.64 12.86 -6.86
CA GLY A 190 -6.15 13.50 -5.65
C GLY A 190 -5.03 13.84 -4.66
N LEU A 191 -4.07 12.94 -4.48
CA LEU A 191 -2.90 13.18 -3.61
C LEU A 191 -2.04 14.33 -4.12
N ALA A 192 -1.79 14.42 -5.41
CA ALA A 192 -1.06 15.56 -5.99
C ALA A 192 -1.78 16.91 -5.80
N THR A 193 -3.11 16.88 -5.65
CA THR A 193 -3.93 18.08 -5.41
C THR A 193 -3.95 18.45 -3.92
N ASN A 194 -4.10 17.45 -3.05
CA ASN A 194 -4.29 17.64 -1.61
C ASN A 194 -2.98 17.78 -0.84
N TYR A 195 -1.88 17.28 -1.41
CA TYR A 195 -0.53 17.31 -0.84
C TYR A 195 0.47 17.86 -1.87
N PRO A 196 0.29 19.12 -2.33
CA PRO A 196 1.13 19.72 -3.38
C PRO A 196 2.60 19.89 -2.97
N GLU A 197 2.92 19.79 -1.68
CA GLU A 197 4.27 19.80 -1.13
C GLU A 197 5.00 18.45 -1.22
N SER A 198 4.28 17.37 -1.51
CA SER A 198 4.87 16.04 -1.66
C SER A 198 5.32 15.80 -3.10
N SER A 199 6.59 15.45 -3.31
CA SER A 199 7.12 15.12 -4.64
C SER A 199 6.59 13.78 -5.19
N LEU A 200 6.16 12.88 -4.30
CA LEU A 200 5.85 11.49 -4.65
C LEU A 200 4.64 11.34 -5.59
N PRO A 201 3.47 11.96 -5.33
CA PRO A 201 2.35 11.87 -6.27
C PRO A 201 2.72 12.33 -7.68
N PHE A 202 3.49 13.42 -7.80
CA PHE A 202 3.97 13.93 -9.08
C PHE A 202 4.95 12.97 -9.76
N TYR A 203 5.91 12.41 -9.01
CA TYR A 203 6.85 11.41 -9.51
C TYR A 203 6.13 10.16 -10.05
N HIS A 204 5.17 9.63 -9.30
CA HIS A 204 4.41 8.45 -9.72
C HIS A 204 3.50 8.73 -10.92
N LEU A 205 2.85 9.90 -10.98
CA LEU A 205 2.05 10.31 -12.14
C LEU A 205 2.91 10.52 -13.40
N ALA A 206 4.12 11.08 -13.26
CA ALA A 206 5.08 11.19 -14.35
C ALA A 206 5.48 9.80 -14.87
N ARG A 207 5.75 8.85 -13.96
CA ARG A 207 6.13 7.48 -14.34
C ARG A 207 5.02 6.75 -15.10
N LEU A 208 3.76 6.91 -14.68
CA LEU A 208 2.61 6.36 -15.39
C LEU A 208 2.41 7.00 -16.78
N ALA A 209 2.66 8.31 -16.88
CA ALA A 209 2.61 9.01 -18.16
C ALA A 209 3.70 8.49 -19.12
N VAL A 210 4.92 8.23 -18.63
CA VAL A 210 5.98 7.58 -19.42
C VAL A 210 5.56 6.19 -19.89
N GLN A 211 5.04 5.35 -18.99
CA GLN A 211 4.57 4.00 -19.32
C GLN A 211 3.48 3.97 -20.41
N THR A 212 2.71 5.05 -20.52
CA THR A 212 1.63 5.19 -21.51
C THR A 212 2.02 6.06 -22.71
N GLY A 213 3.30 6.43 -22.84
CA GLY A 213 3.82 7.24 -23.96
C GLY A 213 3.43 8.72 -23.94
N GLN A 214 2.82 9.21 -22.87
CA GLN A 214 2.35 10.59 -22.72
C GLN A 214 3.48 11.50 -22.20
N TYR A 215 4.57 11.61 -22.96
CA TYR A 215 5.79 12.32 -22.53
C TYR A 215 5.58 13.80 -22.23
N ASP A 216 4.70 14.51 -22.96
CA ASP A 216 4.39 15.92 -22.68
C ASP A 216 3.75 16.09 -21.29
N ARG A 217 2.85 15.17 -20.91
CA ARG A 217 2.26 15.16 -19.57
C ARG A 217 3.28 14.75 -18.53
N ALA A 218 4.16 13.80 -18.86
CA ALA A 218 5.23 13.35 -17.98
C ALA A 218 6.18 14.50 -17.63
N GLU A 219 6.55 15.34 -18.61
CA GLU A 219 7.41 16.52 -18.38
C GLU A 219 6.81 17.45 -17.33
N GLY A 220 5.56 17.87 -17.51
CA GLY A 220 4.93 18.79 -16.56
C GLY A 220 4.85 18.22 -15.14
N ARG A 221 4.67 16.90 -14.98
CA ARG A 221 4.63 16.26 -13.66
C ARG A 221 6.01 16.09 -13.05
N ILE A 222 7.01 15.67 -13.83
CA ILE A 222 8.35 15.46 -13.29
C ILE A 222 9.02 16.78 -12.91
N GLU A 223 8.71 17.89 -13.61
CA GLU A 223 9.18 19.22 -13.23
C GLU A 223 8.66 19.67 -11.86
N GLN A 224 7.42 19.31 -11.49
CA GLN A 224 6.91 19.57 -10.14
C GLN A 224 7.62 18.70 -9.10
N ALA A 225 7.82 17.42 -9.39
CA ALA A 225 8.55 16.51 -8.50
C ALA A 225 10.00 16.99 -8.25
N LEU A 226 10.70 17.46 -9.30
CA LEU A 226 12.04 18.02 -9.21
C LEU A 226 12.12 19.31 -8.39
N LYS A 227 11.11 20.20 -8.49
CA LYS A 227 11.07 21.42 -7.67
C LYS A 227 10.99 21.10 -6.18
N LEU A 228 10.28 20.04 -5.83
CA LEU A 228 10.03 19.63 -4.45
C LEU A 228 11.18 18.79 -3.87
N ALA A 229 11.85 18.00 -4.70
CA ALA A 229 12.95 17.14 -4.30
C ALA A 229 14.06 17.10 -5.38
N PRO A 230 14.82 18.20 -5.56
CA PRO A 230 15.79 18.34 -6.64
C PRO A 230 16.96 17.36 -6.54
N ASP A 231 17.30 16.93 -5.32
CA ASP A 231 18.42 16.03 -5.05
C ASP A 231 18.04 14.54 -5.04
N ASP A 232 16.77 14.18 -5.27
CA ASP A 232 16.33 12.78 -5.31
C ASP A 232 16.81 12.10 -6.60
N PRO A 233 17.71 11.10 -6.52
CA PRO A 233 18.26 10.45 -7.72
C PRO A 233 17.21 9.75 -8.57
N ARG A 234 16.13 9.24 -7.97
CA ARG A 234 15.05 8.52 -8.68
C ARG A 234 14.23 9.49 -9.53
N ILE A 235 13.97 10.69 -9.00
CA ILE A 235 13.26 11.75 -9.72
C ILE A 235 14.15 12.30 -10.83
N ALA A 236 15.44 12.56 -10.53
CA ALA A 236 16.41 13.02 -11.50
C ALA A 236 16.56 12.05 -12.68
N CYS A 237 16.68 10.73 -12.42
CA CYS A 237 16.79 9.75 -13.49
C CYS A 237 15.54 9.70 -14.38
N LEU A 238 14.34 9.68 -13.77
CA LEU A 238 13.11 9.70 -14.57
C LEU A 238 12.99 11.00 -15.39
N ALA A 239 13.43 12.13 -14.85
CA ALA A 239 13.46 13.39 -15.59
C ALA A 239 14.43 13.36 -16.76
N VAL A 240 15.63 12.78 -16.60
CA VAL A 240 16.60 12.58 -17.69
C VAL A 240 15.97 11.78 -18.83
N ASP A 241 15.28 10.68 -18.51
CA ASP A 241 14.63 9.84 -19.52
C ASP A 241 13.51 10.60 -20.24
N ILE A 242 12.69 11.35 -19.50
CA ILE A 242 11.61 12.19 -20.06
C ILE A 242 12.20 13.28 -20.97
N TYR A 243 13.21 14.03 -20.53
CA TYR A 243 13.81 15.12 -21.31
C TYR A 243 14.47 14.63 -22.59
N LYS A 244 15.10 13.45 -22.57
CA LYS A 244 15.60 12.81 -23.80
C LYS A 244 14.46 12.48 -24.77
N ALA A 245 13.36 11.93 -24.26
CA ALA A 245 12.20 11.59 -25.08
C ALA A 245 11.51 12.82 -25.70
N VAL A 246 11.54 13.97 -25.03
CA VAL A 246 10.98 15.24 -25.55
C VAL A 246 12.01 16.16 -26.23
N ASN A 247 13.19 15.64 -26.60
CA ASN A 247 14.27 16.38 -27.28
C ASN A 247 14.77 17.63 -26.53
N LYS A 248 14.96 17.54 -25.21
CA LYS A 248 15.54 18.59 -24.34
C LYS A 248 16.86 18.14 -23.71
N PRO A 249 17.92 17.91 -24.50
CA PRO A 249 19.16 17.31 -24.02
C PRO A 249 19.90 18.16 -22.97
N GLU A 250 19.81 19.49 -23.01
CA GLU A 250 20.52 20.33 -22.04
C GLU A 250 19.97 20.14 -20.62
N LYS A 251 18.64 20.01 -20.47
CA LYS A 251 18.00 19.71 -19.17
C LYS A 251 18.38 18.32 -18.66
N ALA A 252 18.51 17.35 -19.57
CA ALA A 252 18.91 15.99 -19.21
C ALA A 252 20.37 15.94 -18.72
N GLU A 253 21.28 16.64 -19.39
CA GLU A 253 22.69 16.71 -19.01
C GLU A 253 22.87 17.35 -17.64
N ALA A 254 22.13 18.42 -17.35
CA ALA A 254 22.16 19.09 -16.04
C ALA A 254 21.84 18.17 -14.86
N LEU A 255 21.02 17.12 -15.06
CA LEU A 255 20.59 16.18 -14.03
C LEU A 255 21.40 14.88 -14.00
N ALA A 256 22.29 14.65 -14.97
CA ALA A 256 23.02 13.38 -15.13
C ALA A 256 23.84 13.02 -13.89
N GLY A 257 24.47 14.00 -13.24
CA GLY A 257 25.26 13.79 -12.02
C GLY A 257 24.42 13.38 -10.81
N ILE A 258 23.18 13.88 -10.70
CA ILE A 258 22.26 13.50 -9.61
C ILE A 258 21.70 12.09 -9.89
N CYS A 259 21.29 11.82 -11.12
CA CYS A 259 20.83 10.49 -11.52
C CYS A 259 21.89 9.40 -11.31
N ALA A 260 23.17 9.69 -11.56
CA ALA A 260 24.26 8.73 -11.35
C ALA A 260 24.38 8.23 -9.90
N LYS A 261 23.86 8.98 -8.91
CA LYS A 261 23.82 8.57 -7.50
C LYS A 261 22.76 7.52 -7.19
N SER A 262 21.89 7.18 -8.14
CA SER A 262 20.84 6.16 -7.95
C SER A 262 21.34 4.72 -8.17
N LYS A 263 22.60 4.55 -8.58
CA LYS A 263 23.22 3.27 -8.94
C LYS A 263 24.10 2.73 -7.83
#